data_AF-A0A9D9WL00-F1
#
_entry.id   AF-A0A9D9WL00-F1
#
_cell.length_a   1.000
_cell.length_b   1.000
_cell.length_c   1.000
_cell.angle_alpha   90.00
_cell.angle_beta   90.00
_cell.angle_gamma   90.00
#
_symmetry.space_group_name_H-M   'P 1'
#
loop_
_entity.id
_entity.type
_entity.pdbx_description
1 polymer ?
#
loop_
_entity_poly.entity_id
_entity_poly.type
_entity_poly.pdbx_seq_one_letter_code
_entity_poly.pdbx_strand_id
1 'polypeptide(L)' 'METISRYLMFAGIVLFLIGGGMYLAVKFGIPLGRLPGDIRIEGKNGGFYFPVTSSILVSVILSLLLNLTLRLFKK' A
#
# COMPACT_ATOMS: atom_id res chain seq x y z
N MET A 1 4.76 -15.42 -25.51
CA MET A 1 3.94 -14.20 -25.52
C MET A 1 3.16 -14.07 -24.21
N GLU A 2 2.36 -15.06 -23.82
CA GLU A 2 1.61 -15.13 -22.53
C GLU A 2 2.42 -14.72 -21.28
N THR A 3 3.64 -15.24 -21.14
CA THR A 3 4.49 -14.97 -19.96
C THR A 3 4.90 -13.50 -19.86
N ILE A 4 5.27 -12.90 -21.00
CA ILE A 4 5.67 -11.48 -21.07
C ILE A 4 4.48 -10.59 -20.73
N SER A 5 3.29 -10.88 -21.26
CA SER A 5 2.05 -10.15 -20.93
C SER A 5 1.74 -10.20 -19.44
N ARG A 6 1.91 -11.37 -18.81
CA ARG A 6 1.67 -11.58 -17.38
C ARG A 6 2.66 -10.81 -16.50
N TYR A 7 3.94 -10.78 -16.88
CA TYR A 7 4.95 -9.96 -16.20
C TYR A 7 4.68 -8.46 -16.36
N LEU A 8 4.24 -8.01 -17.54
CA LEU A 8 3.85 -6.61 -17.78
C LEU A 8 2.66 -6.20 -16.90
N MET A 9 1.64 -7.05 -16.78
CA MET A 9 0.50 -6.79 -15.90
C MET A 9 0.94 -6.69 -14.43
N PHE A 10 1.81 -7.59 -13.98
CA PHE A 10 2.33 -7.55 -12.60
C PHE A 10 3.14 -6.28 -12.33
N ALA A 11 4.03 -5.91 -13.24
CA ALA A 11 4.82 -4.67 -13.13
C ALA A 11 3.92 -3.43 -13.11
N GLY A 12 2.86 -3.38 -13.93
CA GLY A 12 1.89 -2.29 -13.93
C GLY A 12 1.14 -2.15 -12.60
N ILE A 13 0.74 -3.26 -11.99
CA ILE A 13 0.12 -3.26 -10.65
C ILE A 13 1.09 -2.72 -9.61
N VAL A 14 2.34 -3.19 -9.61
CA VAL A 14 3.38 -2.72 -8.65
C VAL A 14 3.62 -1.22 -8.81
N LEU A 15 3.76 -0.73 -10.04
CA LEU A 15 3.93 0.70 -10.32
C LEU A 15 2.71 1.53 -9.89
N PHE A 16 1.50 1.02 -10.13
CA PHE A 16 0.27 1.70 -9.71
C PHE A 16 0.16 1.80 -8.19
N LEU A 17 0.58 0.76 -7.46
CA LEU A 17 0.60 0.76 -6.00
C LEU A 17 1.61 1.75 -5.44
N ILE A 18 2.83 1.80 -6.01
CA ILE A 18 3.87 2.75 -5.61
C ILE A 18 3.43 4.18 -5.93
N GLY A 19 2.99 4.44 -7.17
CA GLY A 19 2.54 5.76 -7.60
C GLY A 19 1.29 6.24 -6.85
N GLY A 20 0.32 5.35 -6.62
CA GLY A 20 -0.87 5.62 -5.83
C GLY A 20 -0.52 5.93 -4.36
N GLY A 21 0.39 5.16 -3.77
CA GLY A 21 0.91 5.41 -2.43
C GLY A 21 1.61 6.77 -2.31
N MET A 22 2.46 7.12 -3.28
CA MET A 22 3.12 8.44 -3.33
C MET A 22 2.13 9.59 -3.55
N TYR A 23 1.16 9.42 -4.44
CA TYR A 23 0.12 10.43 -4.70
C TYR A 23 -0.74 10.67 -3.46
N LEU A 24 -1.12 9.61 -2.74
CA LEU A 24 -1.84 9.71 -1.47
C LEU A 24 -0.97 10.40 -0.41
N ALA A 25 0.32 10.06 -0.32
CA ALA A 25 1.27 10.70 0.59
C ALA A 25 1.34 12.24 0.38
N VAL A 26 1.41 12.67 -0.88
CA VAL A 26 1.48 14.11 -1.24
C VAL A 26 0.11 14.79 -1.07
N LYS A 27 -0.98 14.18 -1.55
CA LYS A 27 -2.33 14.80 -1.56
C LYS A 27 -2.88 15.04 -0.16
N PHE A 28 -2.62 14.14 0.78
CA PHE A 28 -3.06 14.29 2.16
C PHE A 28 -2.14 15.18 2.98
N GLY A 29 -1.14 15.82 2.35
CA GLY A 29 -0.22 16.75 3.03
C GLY A 29 0.53 16.07 4.16
N ILE A 30 0.84 14.78 4.00
CA ILE A 30 1.46 13.96 5.02
C ILE A 30 2.95 14.29 5.00
N PRO A 31 3.50 15.04 5.98
CA PRO A 31 4.93 14.95 6.21
C PRO A 31 5.19 13.48 6.52
N LEU A 32 5.94 12.77 5.66
CA LEU A 32 6.34 11.35 5.79
C LEU A 32 6.07 10.79 7.22
N GLY A 33 4.88 10.23 7.48
CA GLY A 33 4.48 9.71 8.81
C GLY A 33 3.28 10.32 9.56
N ARG A 34 2.37 11.08 8.93
CA ARG A 34 1.10 11.55 9.56
C ARG A 34 -0.14 11.38 8.64
N LEU A 35 -0.64 10.15 8.44
CA LEU A 35 -1.92 9.96 7.73
C LEU A 35 -3.10 10.37 8.63
N PRO A 36 -4.12 11.07 8.10
CA PRO A 36 -5.40 11.21 8.78
C PRO A 36 -6.07 9.84 8.89
N GLY A 37 -6.21 9.34 10.11
CA GLY A 37 -6.64 7.97 10.42
C GLY A 37 -5.58 7.15 11.16
N ASP A 38 -4.32 7.60 11.17
CA ASP A 38 -3.30 7.05 12.07
C ASP A 38 -3.48 7.69 13.45
N ILE A 39 -3.61 6.84 14.47
CA ILE A 39 -3.79 7.31 15.84
C ILE A 39 -2.43 7.79 16.34
N ARG A 40 -2.25 9.11 16.36
CA ARG A 40 -1.05 9.75 16.92
C ARG A 40 -1.42 10.47 18.20
N ILE A 41 -0.99 9.92 19.32
CA ILE A 41 -1.15 10.53 20.64
C ILE A 41 0.20 11.17 20.97
N GLU A 42 0.30 12.49 20.84
CA GLU A 42 1.49 13.25 21.24
C GLU A 42 1.30 13.76 22.67
N GLY A 43 2.05 13.19 23.62
CA GLY A 43 2.10 13.63 25.01
C GLY A 43 3.39 14.42 25.32
N LYS A 44 3.37 15.18 26.42
CA LYS A 44 4.46 16.08 26.85
C LYS A 44 5.83 15.39 27.06
N ASN A 45 5.85 14.08 27.32
CA ASN A 45 7.05 13.26 27.57
C ASN A 45 7.23 12.08 26.58
N GLY A 46 6.41 11.98 25.53
CA GLY A 46 6.48 10.88 24.56
C GLY A 46 5.26 10.80 23.63
N GLY A 47 5.45 10.26 22.42
CA GLY A 47 4.41 10.12 21.42
C GLY A 47 4.19 8.66 20.98
N PHE A 48 2.93 8.24 20.88
CA PHE A 48 2.52 6.94 20.35
C PHE A 48 1.93 7.12 18.94
N TYR A 49 2.42 6.36 17.96
CA TYR A 49 1.94 6.39 16.58
C TYR A 49 1.46 5.01 16.16
N PHE A 50 0.18 4.91 15.79
CA PHE A 50 -0.43 3.66 15.35
C PHE A 50 -0.99 3.79 13.92
N PRO A 51 -0.29 3.24 12.92
CA PRO A 51 -0.61 3.45 11.51
C PRO A 51 -1.72 2.52 10.98
N VAL A 52 -2.93 2.62 11.54
CA VAL A 52 -4.09 1.75 11.22
C VAL A 52 -4.38 1.75 9.72
N THR A 53 -4.42 2.94 9.13
CA THR A 53 -4.84 3.12 7.74
C THR A 53 -3.81 2.52 6.80
N SER A 54 -2.53 2.73 7.10
CA SER A 54 -1.43 2.16 6.32
C SER A 54 -1.40 0.63 6.42
N SER A 55 -1.59 0.07 7.62
CA SER A 55 -1.62 -1.39 7.82
C SER A 55 -2.78 -2.06 7.07
N ILE A 56 -3.96 -1.44 7.05
CA ILE A 56 -5.11 -1.95 6.28
C ILE A 56 -4.82 -1.87 4.78
N LEU A 57 -4.28 -0.74 4.30
CA LEU A 57 -3.99 -0.55 2.88
C LEU A 57 -2.97 -1.59 2.40
N VAL A 58 -1.87 -1.75 3.13
CA VAL A 58 -0.84 -2.77 2.83
C VAL A 58 -1.45 -4.17 2.85
N SER A 59 -2.30 -4.49 3.83
CA SER A 59 -2.97 -5.80 3.91
C SER A 59 -3.84 -6.08 2.68
N VAL A 60 -4.71 -5.14 2.29
CA VAL A 60 -5.59 -5.30 1.13
C VAL A 60 -4.79 -5.47 -0.16
N ILE A 61 -3.73 -4.68 -0.33
CA ILE A 61 -2.84 -4.76 -1.49
C ILE A 61 -2.16 -6.13 -1.54
N LEU A 62 -1.59 -6.58 -0.42
CA LEU A 62 -0.89 -7.85 -0.34
C LEU A 62 -1.85 -9.03 -0.57
N SER A 63 -3.07 -8.96 -0.01
CA SER A 63 -4.13 -9.93 -0.25
C SER A 63 -4.56 -10.00 -1.71
N LEU A 64 -4.71 -8.86 -2.40
CA LEU A 64 -5.02 -8.79 -3.83
C LEU A 64 -3.89 -9.38 -4.68
N LEU A 65 -2.64 -9.01 -4.38
CA LEU A 65 -1.47 -9.54 -5.08
C LEU A 65 -1.37 -11.06 -4.89
N LEU A 66 -1.46 -11.56 -3.65
CA LEU A 66 -1.43 -12.99 -3.36
C LEU A 66 -2.58 -13.73 -4.03
N ASN A 67 -3.81 -13.21 -3.93
CA ASN A 67 -4.98 -13.84 -4.56
C ASN A 67 -4.82 -13.92 -6.08
N LEU A 68 -4.44 -12.82 -6.72
CA LEU A 68 -4.26 -12.77 -8.16
C LEU A 68 -3.12 -13.70 -8.61
N THR A 69 -2.00 -13.68 -7.90
CA THR A 69 -0.84 -14.52 -8.21
C THR A 69 -1.19 -16.00 -8.05
N LEU A 70 -1.78 -16.39 -6.91
CA LEU A 70 -2.24 -17.76 -6.65
C LEU A 70 -3.27 -18.21 -7.69
N ARG A 71 -4.25 -17.38 -8.02
CA ARG A 71 -5.30 -17.71 -9.00
C ARG A 71 -4.73 -17.90 -10.40
N LEU A 72 -3.70 -17.14 -10.76
CA LEU A 72 -3.02 -17.29 -12.04
C LEU A 72 -2.04 -18.49 -12.07
N PHE A 73 -1.48 -18.92 -10.93
CA PHE A 73 -0.63 -20.13 -10.84
C PHE A 73 -1.44 -21.42 -10.72
N LYS A 74 -2.71 -21.33 -10.32
CA LYS A 74 -3.63 -22.48 -10.24
C LYS A 74 -4.31 -22.83 -11.56
N LYS A 75 -3.93 -22.17 -12.66
CA LYS A 75 -4.39 -22.41 -14.03
C LYS A 75 -3.19 -22.80 -14.88
#